data_AF-A0A9E3D8B7-F1
#
_entry.id   AF-A0A9E3D8B7-F1
#
_cell.length_a   1.000
_cell.length_b   1.000
_cell.length_c   1.000
_cell.angle_alpha   90.00
_cell.angle_beta   90.00
_cell.angle_gamma   90.00
#
_symmetry.space_group_name_H-M   'P 1'
#
loop_
_entity.id
_entity.type
_entity.pdbx_description
1 polymer ?
#
loop_
_entity_poly.entity_id
_entity_poly.type
_entity_poly.pdbx_seq_one_letter_code
_entity_poly.pdbx_strand_id
1 'polypeptide(L)'
;MITRETPRFFGHQKLAARTVWGMDAARLHEHFWASQGIQVVRSGDAAKIDTNASLYLLLDPDLLVLLELDQAFERSTWNKADLMFVRVRDMQERQFRERVVTSDMGEFVRFERYYEGGPFSKLARVLVTRDPKLAAVWQVAPEPLLAAKALQLVVPRNRRVYSSHAGRLYDRDHASEEHFMTDVLRVWTDPHETLDTVEHISSDIWAHPDAEIDPSVRLVGPVWVGAGRRLEPNAIVVGPLVLWDDADQRPTPPPVKLVTRTRPSVAPEPAVHHASRSYRIIKRTFDLAFALFAIALTLPLYPLIILCIWIEDGRPIFFGHRRETVGGRKFLCFKFRSMRKDAEKIKARLAEENGIDGPQFFMKKDPRLTRVGAILRKKQLDELPQFFNVLLGHMSIVGPRPSPYKENQFCPPWREARLSVRPGITGLWQIKRTRRGDTDFQEWINYDLEYVRNMSLGYDLKIMFQTIAMFAGRMAGKAFA
;
A
#
# COMPACT_ATOMS: atom_id res chain seq x y z
N MET A 1 -6.57 14.18 65.49
CA MET A 1 -7.09 15.38 64.81
C MET A 1 -5.96 15.94 63.95
N ILE A 2 -5.78 15.42 62.74
CA ILE A 2 -4.86 15.97 61.74
C ILE A 2 -5.59 15.87 60.40
N THR A 3 -5.89 17.04 59.86
CA THR A 3 -6.68 17.31 58.67
C THR A 3 -5.99 16.81 57.40
N ARG A 4 -6.76 16.15 56.54
CA ARG A 4 -6.38 15.85 55.15
C ARG A 4 -6.42 17.14 54.35
N GLU A 5 -5.26 17.66 53.96
CA GLU A 5 -5.16 18.58 52.83
C GLU A 5 -4.70 17.79 51.60
N THR A 6 -5.61 17.61 50.66
CA THR A 6 -5.34 17.25 49.26
C THR A 6 -4.53 18.36 48.60
N PRO A 7 -3.33 18.10 48.03
CA PRO A 7 -2.70 19.07 47.16
C PRO A 7 -3.55 19.21 45.89
N ARG A 8 -4.03 20.43 45.65
CA ARG A 8 -4.67 20.84 44.40
C ARG A 8 -3.66 20.62 43.26
N PHE A 9 -3.91 19.64 42.40
CA PHE A 9 -3.19 19.53 41.14
C PHE A 9 -3.48 20.79 40.32
N PHE A 10 -2.39 21.47 39.97
CA PHE A 10 -2.35 22.65 39.12
C PHE A 10 -3.13 22.43 37.83
N GLY A 11 -3.82 23.49 37.39
CA GLY A 11 -4.69 23.48 36.23
C GLY A 11 -4.01 22.96 34.97
N HIS A 12 -4.81 22.32 34.12
CA HIS A 12 -4.46 22.08 32.73
C HIS A 12 -4.16 23.43 32.05
N GLN A 13 -2.90 23.86 32.07
CA GLN A 13 -2.41 24.81 31.08
C GLN A 13 -2.65 24.16 29.72
N LYS A 14 -3.60 24.73 28.97
CA LYS A 14 -3.83 24.39 27.57
C LYS A 14 -2.48 24.56 26.86
N LEU A 15 -1.80 23.46 26.55
CA LEU A 15 -0.59 23.50 25.73
C LEU A 15 -0.93 24.30 24.46
N ALA A 16 -0.15 25.35 24.17
CA ALA A 16 -0.38 26.17 23.00
C ALA A 16 -0.38 25.28 21.75
N ALA A 17 -1.35 25.47 20.84
CA ALA A 17 -1.43 24.69 19.60
C ALA A 17 -0.10 24.79 18.85
N ARG A 18 0.46 23.65 18.45
CA ARG A 18 1.73 23.63 17.71
C ARG A 18 1.49 24.05 16.27
N THR A 19 2.42 24.81 15.72
CA THR A 19 2.43 25.23 14.32
C THR A 19 3.76 24.88 13.69
N VAL A 20 3.77 24.74 12.37
CA VAL A 20 4.98 24.63 11.56
C VAL A 20 4.81 25.55 10.36
N TRP A 21 5.78 26.44 10.14
CA TRP A 21 5.74 27.47 9.10
C TRP A 21 4.50 28.37 9.23
N GLY A 22 4.08 28.66 10.47
CA GLY A 22 2.91 29.47 10.80
C GLY A 22 1.57 28.75 10.62
N MET A 23 1.57 27.49 10.20
CA MET A 23 0.37 26.72 9.92
C MET A 23 0.03 25.75 11.04
N ASP A 24 -1.24 25.73 11.41
CA ASP A 24 -1.85 24.66 12.21
C ASP A 24 -2.20 23.45 11.32
N ALA A 25 -2.72 22.39 11.92
CA ALA A 25 -3.11 21.18 11.20
C ALA A 25 -4.14 21.44 10.09
N ALA A 26 -5.11 22.34 10.31
CA ALA A 26 -6.15 22.63 9.33
C ALA A 26 -5.60 23.36 8.11
N ARG A 27 -4.72 24.35 8.31
CA ARG A 27 -4.03 25.08 7.24
C ARG A 27 -3.05 24.20 6.49
N LEU A 28 -2.27 23.39 7.20
CA LEU A 28 -1.33 22.46 6.58
C LEU A 28 -2.05 21.44 5.69
N HIS A 29 -3.23 20.97 6.12
CA HIS A 29 -4.11 20.12 5.33
C HIS A 29 -4.61 20.80 4.06
N GLU A 30 -5.01 22.07 4.13
CA GLU A 30 -5.46 22.84 2.95
C GLU A 30 -4.34 23.01 1.93
N HIS A 31 -3.13 23.40 2.36
CA HIS A 31 -1.99 23.56 1.47
C HIS A 31 -1.55 22.24 0.83
N PHE A 32 -1.52 21.15 1.62
CA PHE A 32 -1.22 19.82 1.09
C PHE A 32 -2.15 19.45 -0.07
N TRP A 33 -3.47 19.59 0.11
CA TRP A 33 -4.42 19.27 -0.95
C TRP A 33 -4.37 20.27 -2.11
N ALA A 34 -4.11 21.54 -1.84
CA ALA A 34 -3.94 22.57 -2.87
C ALA A 34 -2.73 22.28 -3.78
N SER A 35 -1.66 21.67 -3.25
CA SER A 35 -0.51 21.18 -4.05
C SER A 35 -0.92 20.09 -5.06
N GLN A 36 -1.98 19.35 -4.74
CA GLN A 36 -2.56 18.33 -5.62
C GLN A 36 -3.66 18.88 -6.55
N GLY A 37 -3.89 20.20 -6.55
CA GLY A 37 -4.95 20.86 -7.31
C GLY A 37 -6.36 20.63 -6.74
N ILE A 38 -6.45 20.27 -5.46
CA ILE A 38 -7.70 19.92 -4.77
C ILE A 38 -8.01 20.99 -3.73
N GLN A 39 -9.22 21.57 -3.78
CA GLN A 39 -9.69 22.47 -2.74
C GLN A 39 -10.42 21.70 -1.65
N VAL A 40 -10.00 21.85 -0.40
CA VAL A 40 -10.75 21.36 0.75
C VAL A 40 -11.88 22.33 1.06
N VAL A 41 -13.11 21.81 1.22
CA VAL A 41 -14.29 22.60 1.56
C VAL A 41 -14.95 21.97 2.78
N ARG A 42 -14.91 22.68 3.91
CA ARG A 42 -15.56 22.23 5.14
C ARG A 42 -16.96 22.84 5.26
N SER A 43 -17.86 22.10 5.90
CA SER A 43 -19.22 22.60 6.21
C SER A 43 -19.10 23.83 7.14
N GLY A 44 -19.79 24.92 6.85
CA GLY A 44 -19.75 26.15 7.65
C GLY A 44 -18.48 27.01 7.48
N ASP A 45 -17.57 26.64 6.57
CA ASP A 45 -16.37 27.43 6.28
C ASP A 45 -16.71 28.68 5.44
N ALA A 46 -15.99 29.78 5.62
CA ALA A 46 -16.14 31.02 4.85
C ALA A 46 -15.16 31.14 3.67
N ALA A 47 -14.28 30.15 3.45
CA ALA A 47 -13.30 30.18 2.37
C ALA A 47 -13.95 30.29 0.97
N LYS A 48 -13.46 31.18 0.10
CA LYS A 48 -14.00 31.33 -1.25
C LYS A 48 -13.77 30.05 -2.08
N ILE A 49 -14.81 29.55 -2.75
CA ILE A 49 -14.70 28.44 -3.69
C ILE A 49 -13.95 28.91 -4.95
N ASP A 50 -12.81 28.29 -5.23
CA ASP A 50 -11.97 28.58 -6.39
C ASP A 50 -12.40 27.70 -7.56
N THR A 51 -12.92 28.32 -8.61
CA THR A 51 -13.37 27.64 -9.82
C THR A 51 -12.26 26.94 -10.61
N ASN A 52 -10.99 27.24 -10.33
CA ASN A 52 -9.84 26.61 -10.96
C ASN A 52 -9.43 25.29 -10.26
N ALA A 53 -10.06 24.93 -9.14
CA ALA A 53 -9.82 23.65 -8.49
C ALA A 53 -10.19 22.49 -9.43
N SER A 54 -9.28 21.53 -9.55
CA SER A 54 -9.53 20.31 -10.32
C SER A 54 -10.57 19.42 -9.65
N LEU A 55 -10.71 19.57 -8.32
CA LEU A 55 -11.60 18.78 -7.48
C LEU A 55 -11.89 19.53 -6.16
N TYR A 56 -13.06 19.28 -5.60
CA TYR A 56 -13.45 19.73 -4.26
C TYR A 56 -13.59 18.54 -3.33
N LEU A 57 -12.84 18.56 -2.22
CA LEU A 57 -12.89 17.58 -1.14
C LEU A 57 -13.79 18.12 -0.03
N LEU A 58 -14.99 17.55 0.08
CA LEU A 58 -16.03 18.00 1.00
C LEU A 58 -15.91 17.23 2.32
N LEU A 59 -15.59 17.94 3.40
CA LEU A 59 -15.28 17.37 4.71
C LEU A 59 -16.14 17.96 5.84
N ASP A 60 -16.25 17.17 6.90
CA ASP A 60 -16.77 17.63 8.18
C ASP A 60 -15.76 18.63 8.82
N PRO A 61 -16.21 19.60 9.65
CA PRO A 61 -15.35 20.64 10.22
C PRO A 61 -14.17 20.12 11.05
N ASP A 62 -14.40 19.00 11.76
CA ASP A 62 -13.46 18.42 12.72
C ASP A 62 -12.65 17.25 12.15
N LEU A 63 -12.73 17.04 10.83
CA LEU A 63 -12.08 15.92 10.15
C LEU A 63 -10.86 16.37 9.36
N LEU A 64 -9.74 15.70 9.60
CA LEU A 64 -8.54 15.74 8.77
C LEU A 64 -8.33 14.36 8.15
N VAL A 65 -8.01 14.32 6.86
CA VAL A 65 -7.90 13.05 6.13
C VAL A 65 -6.72 13.06 5.18
N LEU A 66 -5.94 11.97 5.21
CA LEU A 66 -4.94 11.66 4.19
C LEU A 66 -5.40 10.39 3.46
N LEU A 67 -5.59 10.49 2.15
CA LEU A 67 -5.94 9.35 1.31
C LEU A 67 -5.32 9.47 -0.09
N GLU A 68 -5.09 8.35 -0.75
CA GLU A 68 -4.70 8.33 -2.16
C GLU A 68 -5.95 8.46 -3.03
N LEU A 69 -6.13 9.62 -3.70
CA LEU A 69 -7.30 9.90 -4.52
C LEU A 69 -7.21 9.40 -5.97
N ASP A 70 -6.05 8.92 -6.42
CA ASP A 70 -5.84 8.53 -7.82
C ASP A 70 -6.79 7.41 -8.27
N GLN A 71 -6.97 6.36 -7.47
CA GLN A 71 -7.89 5.26 -7.79
C GLN A 71 -9.37 5.67 -7.72
N ALA A 72 -9.70 6.63 -6.85
CA ALA A 72 -11.05 7.15 -6.71
C ALA A 72 -11.45 8.01 -7.92
N PHE A 73 -10.50 8.81 -8.42
CA PHE A 73 -10.68 9.79 -9.49
C PHE A 73 -10.76 9.15 -10.87
N GLU A 74 -9.98 8.10 -11.14
CA GLU A 74 -10.11 7.35 -12.39
C GLU A 74 -11.55 6.82 -12.54
N ARG A 75 -12.12 6.22 -11.48
CA ARG A 75 -13.48 5.68 -11.53
C ARG A 75 -14.57 6.75 -11.72
N SER A 76 -14.38 7.97 -11.20
CA SER A 76 -15.35 9.05 -11.36
C SER A 76 -15.37 9.59 -12.80
N THR A 77 -14.19 9.68 -13.43
CA THR A 77 -14.03 10.15 -14.82
C THR A 77 -14.74 9.22 -15.81
N TRP A 78 -14.60 7.91 -15.64
CA TRP A 78 -15.20 6.92 -16.53
C TRP A 78 -16.74 6.84 -16.40
N ASN A 79 -17.28 7.08 -15.20
CA ASN A 79 -18.71 7.00 -14.93
C ASN A 79 -19.47 8.33 -15.04
N LYS A 80 -18.80 9.42 -15.45
CA LYS A 80 -19.38 10.78 -15.50
C LYS A 80 -20.11 11.16 -14.19
N ALA A 81 -19.50 10.81 -13.06
CA ALA A 81 -20.09 11.05 -11.74
C ALA A 81 -19.95 12.53 -11.35
N ASP A 82 -21.05 13.14 -10.94
CA ASP A 82 -21.06 14.53 -10.47
C ASP A 82 -20.77 14.60 -8.96
N LEU A 83 -21.05 13.52 -8.23
CA LEU A 83 -20.80 13.39 -6.79
C LEU A 83 -20.34 11.99 -6.40
N MET A 84 -19.29 11.91 -5.60
CA MET A 84 -18.73 10.67 -5.10
C MET A 84 -18.72 10.62 -3.58
N PHE A 85 -19.27 9.54 -3.03
CA PHE A 85 -19.22 9.23 -1.61
C PHE A 85 -18.06 8.26 -1.36
N VAL A 86 -17.07 8.72 -0.61
CA VAL A 86 -15.88 7.96 -0.27
C VAL A 86 -15.94 7.54 1.19
N ARG A 87 -16.02 6.24 1.43
CA ARG A 87 -15.89 5.65 2.76
C ARG A 87 -14.42 5.40 3.06
N VAL A 88 -13.84 6.24 3.91
CA VAL A 88 -12.45 6.11 4.32
C VAL A 88 -12.38 5.19 5.53
N ARG A 89 -11.59 4.12 5.42
CA ARG A 89 -11.30 3.20 6.52
C ARG A 89 -9.92 3.54 7.06
N ASP A 90 -9.85 3.90 8.33
CA ASP A 90 -8.59 4.08 9.02
C ASP A 90 -7.92 2.73 9.21
N MET A 91 -6.74 2.60 8.62
CA MET A 91 -5.91 1.39 8.67
C MET A 91 -4.75 1.54 9.67
N GLN A 92 -4.68 2.63 10.44
CA GLN A 92 -3.66 2.80 11.46
C GLN A 92 -3.83 1.75 12.58
N GLU A 93 -2.91 0.79 12.67
CA GLU A 93 -2.63 0.13 13.94
C GLU A 93 -1.89 1.15 14.81
N ARG A 94 -2.60 1.84 15.71
CA ARG A 94 -1.98 2.71 16.72
C ARG A 94 -1.27 1.83 17.76
N GLN A 95 -0.14 1.24 17.39
CA GLN A 95 0.78 0.66 18.39
C GLN A 95 1.41 1.82 19.17
N PHE A 96 1.62 1.58 20.48
CA PHE A 96 2.08 2.52 21.49
C PHE A 96 3.06 3.60 20.99
N ARG A 97 2.91 4.82 21.51
CA ARG A 97 3.82 5.94 21.25
C ARG A 97 4.95 5.96 22.28
N GLU A 98 6.17 6.23 21.86
CA GLU A 98 7.27 6.60 22.77
C GLU A 98 7.56 8.10 22.60
N ARG A 99 7.47 8.87 23.68
CA ARG A 99 7.87 10.29 23.72
C ARG A 99 9.22 10.40 24.40
N VAL A 100 10.17 11.08 23.77
CA VAL A 100 11.41 11.51 24.44
C VAL A 100 11.06 12.71 25.31
N VAL A 101 11.22 12.56 26.62
CA VAL A 101 11.11 13.64 27.59
C VAL A 101 12.50 14.27 27.70
N THR A 102 12.58 15.57 27.47
CA THR A 102 13.79 16.37 27.68
C THR A 102 13.61 17.32 28.87
N SER A 103 14.70 17.76 29.48
CA SER A 103 14.69 18.81 30.49
C SER A 103 14.38 20.17 29.85
N ASP A 104 14.16 21.20 30.67
CA ASP A 104 13.98 22.58 30.21
C ASP A 104 15.22 23.14 29.47
N MET A 105 16.38 22.47 29.63
CA MET A 105 17.64 22.76 28.95
C MET A 105 17.86 21.86 27.71
N GLY A 106 16.85 21.09 27.30
CA GLY A 106 16.92 20.23 26.10
C GLY A 106 17.65 18.90 26.27
N GLU A 107 18.13 18.56 27.47
CA GLU A 107 18.84 17.30 27.73
C GLU A 107 17.87 16.12 27.79
N PHE A 108 18.28 14.96 27.25
CA PHE A 108 17.49 13.74 27.31
C PHE A 108 17.24 13.28 28.76
N VAL A 109 15.98 13.07 29.14
CA VAL A 109 15.59 12.59 30.48
C VAL A 109 15.12 11.14 30.44
N ARG A 110 14.08 10.83 29.66
CA ARG A 110 13.50 9.47 29.59
C ARG A 110 12.62 9.26 28.36
N PHE A 111 12.32 8.00 28.04
CA PHE A 111 11.22 7.66 27.15
C PHE A 111 9.93 7.46 27.94
N GLU A 112 8.83 8.04 27.47
CA GLU A 112 7.50 7.86 28.05
C GLU A 112 6.58 7.17 27.04
N ARG A 113 6.02 6.02 27.44
CA ARG A 113 5.20 5.20 26.54
C ARG A 113 3.70 5.47 26.75
N TYR A 114 3.02 5.89 25.70
CA TYR A 114 1.58 6.14 25.68
C TYR A 114 0.88 5.05 24.87
N TYR A 115 -0.03 4.32 25.51
CA TYR A 115 -0.88 3.33 24.87
C TYR A 115 -2.22 3.97 24.49
N GLU A 116 -2.31 4.56 23.31
CA GLU A 116 -3.59 5.08 22.81
C GLU A 116 -4.38 4.00 22.07
N GLY A 117 -5.49 3.55 22.67
CA GLY A 117 -6.68 3.07 21.95
C GLY A 117 -6.63 1.68 21.31
N GLY A 118 -7.64 0.86 21.61
CA GLY A 118 -7.80 -0.51 21.10
C GLY A 118 -8.10 -0.63 19.59
N PRO A 119 -8.37 -1.86 19.10
CA PRO A 119 -8.30 -2.29 17.69
C PRO A 119 -9.47 -1.83 16.79
N PHE A 120 -10.07 -0.67 17.04
CA PHE A 120 -11.23 -0.19 16.28
C PHE A 120 -10.79 0.74 15.14
N SER A 121 -10.94 0.27 13.90
CA SER A 121 -10.80 1.09 12.69
C SER A 121 -11.79 2.25 12.72
N LYS A 122 -11.31 3.50 12.76
CA LYS A 122 -12.16 4.68 12.54
C LYS A 122 -12.71 4.67 11.11
N LEU A 123 -13.92 5.18 10.93
CA LEU A 123 -14.59 5.22 9.64
C LEU A 123 -15.22 6.59 9.42
N ALA A 124 -14.78 7.29 8.38
CA ALA A 124 -15.33 8.57 7.99
C ALA A 124 -15.94 8.51 6.58
N ARG A 125 -16.85 9.43 6.32
CA ARG A 125 -17.43 9.64 4.99
C ARG A 125 -16.92 10.99 4.50
N VAL A 126 -16.34 10.95 3.31
CA VAL A 126 -15.83 12.12 2.62
C VAL A 126 -16.57 12.20 1.29
N LEU A 127 -16.97 13.41 0.89
CA LEU A 127 -17.62 13.61 -0.41
C LEU A 127 -16.64 14.30 -1.35
N VAL A 128 -16.73 13.97 -2.63
CA VAL A 128 -15.84 14.48 -3.66
C VAL A 128 -16.68 14.91 -4.86
N THR A 129 -16.42 16.11 -5.38
CA THR A 129 -17.11 16.63 -6.57
C THR A 129 -16.17 17.47 -7.43
N ARG A 130 -16.49 17.61 -8.72
CA ARG A 130 -15.86 18.58 -9.64
C ARG A 130 -16.71 19.82 -9.84
N ASP A 131 -17.95 19.82 -9.35
CA ASP A 131 -18.88 20.93 -9.54
C ASP A 131 -18.73 21.92 -8.39
N PRO A 132 -18.24 23.16 -8.65
CA PRO A 132 -18.16 24.20 -7.61
C PRO A 132 -19.52 24.51 -6.98
N LYS A 133 -20.63 24.31 -7.69
CA LYS A 133 -21.97 24.55 -7.16
C LYS A 133 -22.34 23.54 -6.07
N LEU A 134 -21.94 22.27 -6.24
CA LEU A 134 -22.16 21.24 -5.22
C LEU A 134 -21.26 21.49 -4.00
N ALA A 135 -20.04 21.97 -4.21
CA ALA A 135 -19.17 22.41 -3.12
C ALA A 135 -19.79 23.58 -2.33
N ALA A 136 -20.42 24.55 -3.01
CA ALA A 136 -21.12 25.67 -2.38
C ALA A 136 -22.31 25.20 -1.52
N VAL A 137 -23.07 24.21 -2.02
CA VAL A 137 -24.17 23.60 -1.26
C VAL A 137 -23.66 22.93 0.02
N TRP A 138 -22.50 22.26 -0.04
CA TRP A 138 -21.87 21.67 1.15
C TRP A 138 -21.40 22.73 2.15
N GLN A 139 -20.76 23.78 1.65
CA GLN A 139 -20.20 24.86 2.45
C GLN A 139 -21.25 25.60 3.28
N VAL A 140 -22.39 25.94 2.67
CA VAL A 140 -23.46 26.73 3.31
C VAL A 140 -24.24 25.93 4.36
N ALA A 141 -24.15 24.60 4.32
CA ALA A 141 -24.91 23.77 5.23
C ALA A 141 -24.37 23.87 6.68
N PRO A 142 -25.25 24.04 7.68
CA PRO A 142 -24.84 24.13 9.08
C PRO A 142 -24.41 22.78 9.66
N GLU A 143 -24.92 21.66 9.11
CA GLU A 143 -24.56 20.31 9.54
C GLU A 143 -24.19 19.42 8.34
N PRO A 144 -23.07 18.67 8.41
CA PRO A 144 -22.63 17.82 7.31
C PRO A 144 -23.62 16.73 6.90
N LEU A 145 -24.39 16.19 7.85
CA LEU A 145 -25.38 15.16 7.57
C LEU A 145 -26.58 15.70 6.76
N LEU A 146 -26.99 16.94 7.04
CA LEU A 146 -27.99 17.66 6.26
C LEU A 146 -27.44 18.05 4.88
N ALA A 147 -26.18 18.51 4.83
CA ALA A 147 -25.47 18.81 3.58
C ALA A 147 -25.43 17.60 2.64
N ALA A 148 -25.05 16.43 3.16
CA ALA A 148 -25.01 15.18 2.41
C ALA A 148 -26.40 14.79 1.87
N LYS A 149 -27.46 14.96 2.67
CA LYS A 149 -28.84 14.70 2.24
C LYS A 149 -29.29 15.67 1.14
N ALA A 150 -28.97 16.96 1.28
CA ALA A 150 -29.28 17.98 0.28
C ALA A 150 -28.62 17.65 -1.07
N LEU A 151 -27.33 17.30 -1.06
CA LEU A 151 -26.61 16.85 -2.26
C LEU A 151 -27.23 15.58 -2.87
N GLN A 152 -27.72 14.66 -2.05
CA GLN A 152 -28.46 13.48 -2.50
C GLN A 152 -29.86 13.79 -3.05
N LEU A 153 -30.40 14.98 -2.87
CA LEU A 153 -31.65 15.40 -3.53
C LEU A 153 -31.33 16.08 -4.86
N VAL A 154 -30.27 16.87 -4.91
CA VAL A 154 -29.86 17.65 -6.10
C VAL A 154 -29.25 16.77 -7.19
N VAL A 155 -28.36 15.84 -6.84
CA VAL A 155 -27.64 15.01 -7.82
C VAL A 155 -28.45 13.75 -8.12
N PRO A 156 -28.76 13.35 -9.36
CA PRO A 156 -29.56 12.14 -9.62
C PRO A 156 -28.78 10.84 -9.29
N ARG A 157 -29.49 9.75 -8.97
CA ARG A 157 -28.86 8.49 -8.48
C ARG A 157 -27.82 7.90 -9.45
N ASN A 158 -28.02 8.04 -10.76
CA ASN A 158 -27.10 7.55 -11.80
C ASN A 158 -25.82 8.40 -11.96
N ARG A 159 -25.76 9.58 -11.34
CA ARG A 159 -24.59 10.47 -11.31
C ARG A 159 -23.85 10.44 -9.97
N ARG A 160 -24.26 9.53 -9.08
CA ARG A 160 -23.63 9.30 -7.77
C ARG A 160 -22.81 8.02 -7.81
N VAL A 161 -21.61 8.06 -7.25
CA VAL A 161 -20.75 6.88 -7.10
C VAL A 161 -20.41 6.69 -5.63
N TYR A 162 -20.39 5.43 -5.18
CA TYR A 162 -19.97 5.05 -3.83
C TYR A 162 -18.70 4.21 -3.92
N SER A 163 -17.75 4.48 -3.03
CA SER A 163 -16.47 3.76 -2.99
C SER A 163 -15.98 3.63 -1.56
N SER A 164 -15.02 2.72 -1.36
CA SER A 164 -14.30 2.63 -0.09
C SER A 164 -12.81 2.55 -0.35
N HIS A 165 -12.06 3.39 0.37
CA HIS A 165 -10.62 3.51 0.27
C HIS A 165 -10.00 3.39 1.66
N ALA A 166 -8.77 2.89 1.71
CA ALA A 166 -7.94 3.01 2.90
C ALA A 166 -7.43 4.46 2.99
N GLY A 167 -7.28 4.97 4.21
CA GLY A 167 -6.72 6.28 4.47
C GLY A 167 -6.34 6.43 5.94
N ARG A 168 -5.93 7.63 6.33
CA ARG A 168 -5.65 8.00 7.72
C ARG A 168 -6.63 9.08 8.14
N LEU A 169 -7.26 8.89 9.31
CA LEU A 169 -8.29 9.77 9.85
C LEU A 169 -7.81 10.39 11.16
N TYR A 170 -7.97 11.70 11.28
CA TYR A 170 -7.61 12.44 12.48
C TYR A 170 -8.75 13.37 12.86
N ASP A 171 -9.04 13.41 14.14
CA ASP A 171 -9.97 14.38 14.71
C ASP A 171 -9.18 15.67 15.00
N ARG A 172 -9.87 16.80 15.08
CA ARG A 172 -9.25 18.10 15.43
C ARG A 172 -9.05 18.28 16.94
N ASP A 173 -8.53 17.25 17.59
CA ASP A 173 -8.03 17.31 18.96
C ASP A 173 -6.51 17.51 18.97
N HIS A 174 -5.96 18.07 20.05
CA HIS A 174 -4.54 18.44 20.12
C HIS A 174 -3.58 17.27 19.87
N ALA A 175 -3.90 16.06 20.36
CA ALA A 175 -3.05 14.89 20.17
C ALA A 175 -3.11 14.40 18.72
N SER A 176 -4.31 14.32 18.14
CA SER A 176 -4.54 13.90 16.76
C SER A 176 -3.96 14.89 15.74
N GLU A 177 -3.99 16.20 16.01
CA GLU A 177 -3.45 17.24 15.12
C GLU A 177 -1.92 17.15 14.99
N GLU A 178 -1.16 16.93 16.07
CA GLU A 178 0.30 16.75 15.96
C GLU A 178 0.70 15.53 15.13
N HIS A 179 -0.05 14.42 15.28
CA HIS A 179 0.14 13.23 14.46
C HIS A 179 -0.15 13.52 13.00
N PHE A 180 -1.28 14.18 12.73
CA PHE A 180 -1.64 14.61 11.39
C PHE A 180 -0.53 15.45 10.76
N MET A 181 -0.03 16.46 11.47
CA MET A 181 1.01 17.36 10.97
C MET A 181 2.30 16.61 10.63
N THR A 182 2.71 15.67 11.47
CA THR A 182 3.88 14.82 11.19
C THR A 182 3.66 13.95 9.95
N ASP A 183 2.46 13.35 9.84
CA ASP A 183 2.15 12.42 8.77
C ASP A 183 1.95 13.12 7.42
N VAL A 184 1.33 14.31 7.40
CA VAL A 184 1.17 15.10 6.18
C VAL A 184 2.51 15.57 5.65
N LEU A 185 3.40 16.07 6.52
CA LEU A 185 4.76 16.49 6.12
C LEU A 185 5.58 15.33 5.55
N ARG A 186 5.43 14.12 6.10
CA ARG A 186 6.10 12.91 5.57
C ARG A 186 5.65 12.51 4.17
N VAL A 187 4.38 12.73 3.83
CA VAL A 187 3.84 12.37 2.52
C VAL A 187 3.90 13.53 1.52
N TRP A 188 4.14 14.75 2.01
CA TRP A 188 4.23 15.94 1.19
C TRP A 188 5.65 16.11 0.66
N THR A 189 5.88 15.55 -0.52
CA THR A 189 7.22 15.43 -1.13
C THR A 189 7.84 16.76 -1.56
N ASP A 190 7.02 17.74 -1.93
CA ASP A 190 7.50 19.05 -2.39
C ASP A 190 6.56 20.18 -1.94
N PRO A 191 6.76 20.72 -0.72
CA PRO A 191 6.02 21.87 -0.21
C PRO A 191 6.21 23.17 -1.00
N HIS A 192 7.31 23.33 -1.75
CA HIS A 192 7.58 24.56 -2.54
C HIS A 192 6.49 24.87 -3.56
N GLU A 193 5.78 23.85 -4.08
CA GLU A 193 4.74 24.07 -5.09
C GLU A 193 3.60 25.00 -4.61
N THR A 194 3.33 25.04 -3.30
CA THR A 194 2.32 25.94 -2.71
C THR A 194 2.89 26.93 -1.70
N LEU A 195 4.11 26.69 -1.20
CA LEU A 195 4.74 27.47 -0.15
C LEU A 195 6.06 28.08 -0.64
N ASP A 196 5.99 29.30 -1.15
CA ASP A 196 7.19 30.08 -1.51
C ASP A 196 8.00 30.55 -0.27
N THR A 197 7.49 30.27 0.94
CA THR A 197 8.00 30.76 2.22
C THR A 197 8.87 29.74 2.96
N VAL A 198 9.04 28.54 2.43
CA VAL A 198 9.87 27.49 3.04
C VAL A 198 11.09 27.30 2.15
N GLU A 199 12.25 26.97 2.70
CA GLU A 199 13.48 26.69 1.98
C GLU A 199 13.81 25.20 2.02
N HIS A 200 14.30 24.68 0.89
CA HIS A 200 14.80 23.30 0.80
C HIS A 200 16.31 23.31 0.98
N ILE A 201 16.77 22.78 2.11
CA ILE A 201 18.19 22.78 2.48
C ILE A 201 18.94 21.65 1.75
N SER A 202 18.39 20.43 1.80
CA SER A 202 18.97 19.22 1.19
C SER A 202 17.92 18.10 1.19
N SER A 203 18.22 16.95 0.56
CA SER A 203 17.27 15.83 0.39
C SER A 203 16.46 15.52 1.65
N ASP A 204 15.15 15.80 1.60
CA ASP A 204 14.14 15.61 2.65
C ASP A 204 14.27 16.53 3.89
N ILE A 205 14.98 17.65 3.77
CA ILE A 205 15.15 18.65 4.83
C ILE A 205 14.62 20.01 4.39
N TRP A 206 13.67 20.52 5.16
CA TRP A 206 12.90 21.73 4.89
C TRP A 206 12.97 22.68 6.09
N ALA A 207 13.17 23.98 5.87
CA ALA A 207 13.24 24.96 6.94
C ALA A 207 12.54 26.26 6.59
N HIS A 208 12.00 26.95 7.58
CA HIS A 208 11.59 28.34 7.40
C HIS A 208 12.84 29.25 7.26
N PRO A 209 12.81 30.33 6.46
CA PRO A 209 13.90 31.31 6.34
C PRO A 209 14.33 31.92 7.67
N ASP A 210 13.37 32.10 8.59
CA ASP A 210 13.62 32.63 9.93
C ASP A 210 14.23 31.59 10.91
N ALA A 211 14.57 30.39 10.44
CA ALA A 211 15.26 29.40 11.26
C ALA A 211 16.77 29.69 11.30
N GLU A 212 17.34 29.76 12.51
CA GLU A 212 18.76 29.97 12.74
C GLU A 212 19.47 28.61 12.82
N ILE A 213 20.03 28.14 11.71
CA ILE A 213 20.74 26.86 11.63
C ILE A 213 22.25 27.14 11.48
N ASP A 214 23.02 26.82 12.52
CA ASP A 214 24.48 26.95 12.46
C ASP A 214 25.07 25.98 11.41
N PRO A 215 26.06 26.40 10.58
CA PRO A 215 26.65 25.56 9.54
C PRO A 215 27.28 24.24 10.03
N SER A 216 27.63 24.13 11.31
CA SER A 216 28.19 22.91 11.91
C SER A 216 27.13 21.88 12.31
N VAL A 217 25.84 22.23 12.24
CA VAL A 217 24.73 21.33 12.59
C VAL A 217 24.62 20.21 11.55
N ARG A 218 24.53 18.96 12.04
CA ARG A 218 24.31 17.79 11.19
C ARG A 218 22.85 17.38 11.19
N LEU A 219 22.18 17.60 10.07
CA LEU A 219 20.79 17.18 9.84
C LEU A 219 20.76 15.85 9.08
N VAL A 220 20.02 14.86 9.59
CA VAL A 220 19.78 13.57 8.94
C VAL A 220 18.28 13.45 8.69
N GLY A 221 17.86 13.55 7.42
CA GLY A 221 16.46 13.64 7.01
C GLY A 221 15.58 12.40 7.29
N PRO A 222 14.24 12.55 7.24
CA PRO A 222 13.53 13.78 6.90
C PRO A 222 13.35 14.72 8.11
N VAL A 223 13.59 16.03 7.94
CA VAL A 223 13.49 17.02 9.04
C VAL A 223 12.77 18.27 8.54
N TRP A 224 11.83 18.77 9.34
CA TRP A 224 11.10 20.02 9.06
C TRP A 224 11.35 21.02 10.19
N VAL A 225 11.94 22.17 9.86
CA VAL A 225 12.33 23.22 10.81
C VAL A 225 11.36 24.40 10.71
N GLY A 226 10.68 24.68 11.80
CA GLY A 226 9.74 25.78 11.95
C GLY A 226 10.43 27.14 12.08
N ALA A 227 9.63 28.20 11.99
CA ALA A 227 10.08 29.58 12.07
C ALA A 227 10.65 29.94 13.46
N GLY A 228 11.69 30.75 13.48
CA GLY A 228 12.34 31.22 14.72
C GLY A 228 13.11 30.13 15.48
N ARG A 229 13.24 28.91 14.93
CA ARG A 229 13.98 27.83 15.59
C ARG A 229 15.47 28.01 15.44
N ARG A 230 16.16 27.97 16.57
CA ARG A 230 17.62 27.99 16.65
C ARG A 230 18.19 26.60 16.89
N LEU A 231 19.16 26.20 16.07
CA LEU A 231 19.93 24.97 16.23
C LEU A 231 21.37 25.31 16.61
N GLU A 232 21.76 24.88 17.80
CA GLU A 232 23.06 25.18 18.38
C GLU A 232 24.22 24.49 17.61
N PRO A 233 25.42 25.09 17.61
CA PRO A 233 26.59 24.51 16.94
C PRO A 233 26.88 23.07 17.36
N ASN A 234 27.28 22.23 16.40
CA ASN A 234 27.57 20.80 16.56
C ASN A 234 26.38 19.91 16.98
N ALA A 235 25.14 20.42 16.98
CA ALA A 235 23.97 19.59 17.20
C ALA A 235 23.80 18.55 16.08
N ILE A 236 23.33 17.36 16.45
CA ILE A 236 22.94 16.31 15.50
C ILE A 236 21.43 16.11 15.60
N VAL A 237 20.71 16.42 14.53
CA VAL A 237 19.25 16.25 14.46
C VAL A 237 18.96 15.08 13.52
N VAL A 238 18.29 14.05 14.05
CA VAL A 238 17.97 12.83 13.30
C VAL A 238 16.46 12.73 13.14
N GLY A 239 16.01 12.71 11.89
CA GLY A 239 14.62 12.54 11.50
C GLY A 239 14.13 11.08 11.58
N PRO A 240 12.84 10.84 11.32
CA PRO A 240 11.80 11.79 10.91
C PRO A 240 11.33 12.71 12.06
N LEU A 241 11.59 14.01 11.98
CA LEU A 241 11.32 14.96 13.09
C LEU A 241 10.79 16.32 12.60
N VAL A 242 9.75 16.82 13.28
CA VAL A 242 9.24 18.19 13.11
C VAL A 242 9.73 19.04 14.28
N LEU A 243 10.53 20.05 13.99
CA LEU A 243 10.87 21.12 14.93
C LEU A 243 9.83 22.22 14.74
N TRP A 244 8.86 22.32 15.65
CA TRP A 244 7.75 23.27 15.58
C TRP A 244 8.22 24.72 15.55
N ASP A 245 7.36 25.66 15.15
CA ASP A 245 7.70 27.08 15.25
C ASP A 245 8.06 27.45 16.69
N ASP A 246 8.89 28.47 16.84
CA ASP A 246 9.05 29.15 18.11
C ASP A 246 7.72 29.79 18.53
N ALA A 247 7.37 29.71 19.82
CA ALA A 247 6.07 30.15 20.29
C ALA A 247 5.87 31.68 20.14
N ASP A 248 6.96 32.44 20.23
CA ASP A 248 6.97 33.89 20.22
C ASP A 248 7.25 34.46 18.81
N GLN A 249 7.68 33.62 17.86
CA GLN A 249 8.05 34.02 16.50
C GLN A 249 7.22 33.33 15.41
N ARG A 250 5.94 33.02 15.70
CA ARG A 250 5.06 32.37 14.72
C ARG A 250 4.76 33.33 13.56
N PRO A 251 5.06 32.95 12.30
CA PRO A 251 4.73 33.78 11.15
C PRO A 251 3.23 33.72 10.88
N THR A 252 2.74 34.70 10.12
CA THR A 252 1.36 34.66 9.64
C THR A 252 1.23 33.52 8.62
N PRO A 253 0.22 32.63 8.71
CA PRO A 253 0.07 31.52 7.78
C PRO A 253 -0.06 32.04 6.34
N PRO A 254 0.70 31.47 5.38
CA PRO A 254 0.64 31.90 3.99
C PRO A 254 -0.75 31.59 3.38
N PRO A 255 -1.20 32.41 2.41
CA PRO A 255 -2.46 32.15 1.72
C PRO A 255 -2.37 30.85 0.92
N VAL A 256 -3.44 30.07 0.90
CA VAL A 256 -3.52 28.81 0.15
C VAL A 256 -3.49 29.12 -1.35
N LYS A 257 -2.48 28.61 -2.06
CA LYS A 257 -2.35 28.70 -3.53
C LYS A 257 -2.72 27.36 -4.15
N LEU A 258 -3.69 27.34 -5.07
CA LEU A 258 -4.01 26.14 -5.83
C LEU A 258 -3.03 25.93 -6.98
N VAL A 259 -2.36 24.78 -6.97
CA VAL A 259 -1.49 24.37 -8.07
C VAL A 259 -2.37 23.73 -9.14
N THR A 260 -2.51 24.41 -10.28
CA THR A 260 -3.10 23.78 -11.45
C THR A 260 -2.02 22.88 -12.06
N ARG A 261 -1.93 21.63 -11.59
CA ARG A 261 -1.22 20.62 -12.37
C ARG A 261 -2.03 20.42 -13.65
N THR A 262 -1.60 21.05 -14.75
CA THR A 262 -1.64 20.36 -16.04
C THR A 262 -0.80 19.12 -15.82
N ARG A 263 -1.43 18.05 -15.31
CA ARG A 263 -0.78 16.74 -15.26
C ARG A 263 -0.21 16.61 -16.69
N PRO A 264 1.11 16.45 -16.88
CA PRO A 264 1.53 15.82 -18.12
C PRO A 264 0.62 14.60 -18.21
N SER A 265 -0.09 14.48 -19.33
CA SER A 265 -0.84 13.27 -19.60
C SER A 265 0.21 12.17 -19.51
N VAL A 266 0.41 11.60 -18.31
CA VAL A 266 0.90 10.26 -18.15
C VAL A 266 -0.04 9.55 -19.07
N ALA A 267 0.48 9.16 -20.25
CA ALA A 267 -0.29 8.43 -21.23
C ALA A 267 -1.04 7.41 -20.40
N PRO A 268 -2.40 7.44 -20.40
CA PRO A 268 -3.20 6.74 -19.42
C PRO A 268 -2.55 5.38 -19.27
N GLU A 269 -2.05 5.05 -18.07
CA GLU A 269 -1.50 3.71 -17.86
C GLU A 269 -2.54 2.79 -18.47
N PRO A 270 -2.16 1.95 -19.45
CA PRO A 270 -3.13 1.25 -20.26
C PRO A 270 -4.09 0.59 -19.29
N ALA A 271 -5.34 1.05 -19.33
CA ALA A 271 -6.32 0.83 -18.28
C ALA A 271 -6.17 -0.62 -17.83
N VAL A 272 -5.83 -0.86 -16.55
CA VAL A 272 -5.71 -2.22 -16.02
C VAL A 272 -7.00 -2.90 -16.43
N HIS A 273 -6.93 -3.79 -17.42
CA HIS A 273 -8.12 -4.30 -18.08
C HIS A 273 -8.96 -4.93 -16.98
N HIS A 274 -10.02 -4.26 -16.56
CA HIS A 274 -11.01 -4.84 -15.68
C HIS A 274 -11.73 -5.88 -16.54
N ALA A 275 -11.13 -7.06 -16.55
CA ALA A 275 -11.59 -8.29 -17.14
C ALA A 275 -13.12 -8.30 -17.12
N SER A 276 -13.72 -8.18 -18.31
CA SER A 276 -15.17 -8.10 -18.46
C SER A 276 -15.82 -9.26 -17.71
N ARG A 277 -17.04 -9.06 -17.21
CA ARG A 277 -17.76 -10.13 -16.50
C ARG A 277 -17.83 -11.41 -17.34
N SER A 278 -18.02 -11.27 -18.66
CA SER A 278 -17.98 -12.37 -19.62
C SER A 278 -16.62 -13.06 -19.66
N TYR A 279 -15.51 -12.32 -19.77
CA TYR A 279 -14.18 -12.92 -19.75
C TYR A 279 -13.93 -13.71 -18.47
N ARG A 280 -14.29 -13.19 -17.29
CA ARG A 280 -14.09 -13.91 -16.01
C ARG A 280 -14.87 -15.23 -15.95
N ILE A 281 -16.09 -15.26 -16.49
CA ILE A 281 -16.91 -16.46 -16.55
C ILE A 281 -16.32 -17.49 -17.53
N ILE A 282 -15.95 -17.05 -18.74
CA ILE A 282 -15.33 -17.90 -19.76
C ILE A 282 -14.02 -18.47 -19.24
N LYS A 283 -13.15 -17.61 -18.71
CA LYS A 283 -11.86 -17.98 -18.12
C LYS A 283 -12.04 -19.01 -17.01
N ARG A 284 -13.00 -18.80 -16.11
CA ARG A 284 -13.27 -19.74 -15.02
C ARG A 284 -13.77 -21.08 -15.53
N THR A 285 -14.66 -21.08 -16.52
CA THR A 285 -15.19 -22.31 -17.13
C THR A 285 -14.08 -23.10 -17.80
N PHE A 286 -13.21 -22.43 -18.54
CA PHE A 286 -12.00 -23.02 -19.12
C PHE A 286 -11.08 -23.62 -18.05
N ASP A 287 -10.81 -22.88 -16.96
CA ASP A 287 -9.97 -23.37 -15.87
C ASP A 287 -10.51 -24.65 -15.23
N LEU A 288 -11.83 -24.73 -15.02
CA LEU A 288 -12.48 -25.93 -14.48
C LEU A 288 -12.37 -27.11 -15.45
N ALA A 289 -12.73 -26.90 -16.72
CA ALA A 289 -12.70 -27.96 -17.73
C ALA A 289 -11.28 -28.51 -17.91
N PHE A 290 -10.28 -27.63 -18.01
CA PHE A 290 -8.88 -28.03 -18.15
C PHE A 290 -8.36 -28.73 -16.89
N ALA A 291 -8.67 -28.22 -15.69
CA ALA A 291 -8.24 -28.86 -14.44
C ALA A 291 -8.86 -30.26 -14.27
N LEU A 292 -10.14 -30.43 -14.60
CA LEU A 292 -10.80 -31.74 -14.56
C LEU A 292 -10.15 -32.71 -15.55
N PHE A 293 -9.90 -32.28 -16.78
CA PHE A 293 -9.21 -33.08 -17.79
C PHE A 293 -7.80 -33.47 -17.33
N ALA A 294 -7.02 -32.52 -16.83
CA ALA A 294 -5.66 -32.75 -16.36
C ALA A 294 -5.62 -33.69 -15.14
N ILE A 295 -6.56 -33.55 -14.20
CA ILE A 295 -6.70 -34.48 -13.07
C ILE A 295 -7.05 -35.87 -13.59
N ALA A 296 -8.08 -36.03 -14.42
CA ALA A 296 -8.48 -37.33 -14.95
C ALA A 296 -7.31 -38.04 -15.66
N LEU A 297 -6.55 -37.31 -16.46
CA LEU A 297 -5.38 -37.82 -17.18
C LEU A 297 -4.23 -38.23 -16.26
N THR A 298 -3.99 -37.47 -15.18
CA THR A 298 -2.84 -37.67 -14.29
C THR A 298 -3.15 -38.51 -13.05
N LEU A 299 -4.42 -38.71 -12.71
CA LEU A 299 -4.87 -39.43 -11.52
C LEU A 299 -4.26 -40.84 -11.39
N PRO A 300 -4.11 -41.64 -12.47
CA PRO A 300 -3.48 -42.96 -12.38
C PRO A 300 -2.02 -42.92 -11.90
N LEU A 301 -1.33 -41.78 -12.04
CA LEU A 301 0.06 -41.62 -11.58
C LEU A 301 0.16 -41.33 -10.07
N TYR A 302 -0.93 -40.89 -9.43
CA TYR A 302 -0.91 -40.49 -8.03
C TYR A 302 -0.50 -41.63 -7.08
N PRO A 303 -1.07 -42.84 -7.17
CA PRO A 303 -0.69 -43.95 -6.29
C PRO A 303 0.80 -44.30 -6.40
N LEU A 304 1.36 -44.28 -7.61
CA LEU A 304 2.77 -44.56 -7.84
C LEU A 304 3.67 -43.50 -7.18
N ILE A 305 3.35 -42.21 -7.39
CA ILE A 305 4.09 -41.11 -6.76
C ILE A 305 3.99 -41.18 -5.23
N ILE A 306 2.78 -41.46 -4.71
CA ILE A 306 2.53 -41.60 -3.28
C ILE A 306 3.38 -42.72 -2.69
N LEU A 307 3.42 -43.88 -3.35
CA LEU A 307 4.21 -45.03 -2.93
C LEU A 307 5.71 -44.70 -2.91
N CYS A 308 6.25 -44.08 -3.96
CA CYS A 308 7.65 -43.69 -4.02
C CYS A 308 8.05 -42.72 -2.90
N ILE A 309 7.23 -41.70 -2.62
CA ILE A 309 7.48 -40.75 -1.53
C ILE A 309 7.39 -41.45 -0.17
N TRP A 310 6.41 -42.34 0.00
CA TRP A 310 6.19 -43.06 1.24
C TRP A 310 7.35 -43.99 1.57
N ILE A 311 7.87 -44.73 0.58
CA ILE A 311 9.02 -45.61 0.74
C ILE A 311 10.29 -44.83 1.10
N GLU A 312 10.51 -43.66 0.48
CA GLU A 312 11.75 -42.90 0.69
C GLU A 312 11.76 -42.09 2.00
N ASP A 313 10.68 -41.37 2.33
CA ASP A 313 10.66 -40.41 3.46
C ASP A 313 9.39 -40.52 4.34
N GLY A 314 8.54 -41.52 4.11
CA GLY A 314 7.33 -41.78 4.90
C GLY A 314 6.21 -40.77 4.68
N ARG A 315 5.48 -40.41 5.75
CA ARG A 315 4.40 -39.39 5.74
C ARG A 315 4.90 -38.03 6.29
N PRO A 316 4.23 -36.90 6.01
CA PRO A 316 3.10 -36.68 5.08
C PRO A 316 3.49 -36.70 3.59
N ILE A 317 2.59 -37.18 2.73
CA ILE A 317 2.83 -37.28 1.28
C ILE A 317 2.54 -35.97 0.54
N PHE A 318 1.47 -35.28 0.95
CA PHE A 318 1.13 -33.96 0.43
C PHE A 318 1.70 -32.87 1.33
N PHE A 319 2.11 -31.77 0.72
CA PHE A 319 2.56 -30.57 1.38
C PHE A 319 1.69 -29.39 0.93
N GLY A 320 1.18 -28.62 1.90
CA GLY A 320 0.40 -27.41 1.66
C GLY A 320 1.22 -26.18 2.01
N HIS A 321 1.75 -25.47 1.01
CA HIS A 321 2.44 -24.20 1.25
C HIS A 321 1.40 -23.07 1.36
N ARG A 322 1.39 -22.32 2.46
CA ARG A 322 0.57 -21.09 2.57
C ARG A 322 1.01 -20.05 1.54
N ARG A 323 0.10 -19.69 0.64
CA ARG A 323 0.27 -18.69 -0.43
C ARG A 323 -0.90 -17.72 -0.42
N GLU A 324 -0.76 -16.58 -1.11
CA GLU A 324 -1.84 -15.62 -1.30
C GLU A 324 -2.54 -15.80 -2.66
N THR A 325 -3.85 -15.60 -2.68
CA THR A 325 -4.71 -15.52 -3.88
C THR A 325 -5.38 -14.14 -3.94
N VAL A 326 -6.41 -13.99 -4.78
CA VAL A 326 -7.15 -12.75 -5.02
C VAL A 326 -7.49 -12.02 -3.72
N GLY A 327 -7.09 -10.75 -3.65
CA GLY A 327 -7.31 -9.87 -2.51
C GLY A 327 -6.49 -10.23 -1.27
N GLY A 328 -5.35 -10.91 -1.43
CA GLY A 328 -4.47 -11.29 -0.32
C GLY A 328 -4.97 -12.44 0.54
N ARG A 329 -6.07 -13.10 0.15
CA ARG A 329 -6.60 -14.25 0.90
C ARG A 329 -5.58 -15.39 0.88
N LYS A 330 -5.38 -16.02 2.03
CA LYS A 330 -4.42 -17.13 2.16
C LYS A 330 -5.06 -18.44 1.77
N PHE A 331 -4.31 -19.30 1.07
CA PHE A 331 -4.72 -20.66 0.76
C PHE A 331 -3.53 -21.63 0.86
N LEU A 332 -3.81 -22.93 0.98
CA LEU A 332 -2.81 -23.98 0.91
C LEU A 332 -2.60 -24.39 -0.55
N CYS A 333 -1.44 -24.04 -1.11
CA CYS A 333 -1.00 -24.50 -2.42
C CYS A 333 -0.47 -25.93 -2.28
N PHE A 334 -1.21 -26.88 -2.85
CA PHE A 334 -0.95 -28.31 -2.69
C PHE A 334 0.16 -28.77 -3.62
N LYS A 335 1.07 -29.57 -3.07
CA LYS A 335 2.14 -30.24 -3.79
C LYS A 335 2.35 -31.64 -3.25
N PHE A 336 2.98 -32.50 -4.03
CA PHE A 336 3.64 -33.66 -3.46
C PHE A 336 4.88 -33.22 -2.69
N ARG A 337 5.15 -33.87 -1.55
CA ARG A 337 6.34 -33.58 -0.77
C ARG A 337 7.58 -34.03 -1.55
N SER A 338 8.39 -33.06 -1.96
CA SER A 338 9.66 -33.26 -2.67
C SER A 338 10.90 -32.96 -1.81
N MET A 339 10.69 -32.56 -0.55
CA MET A 339 11.74 -32.16 0.39
C MET A 339 11.67 -32.99 1.67
N ARG A 340 12.83 -33.17 2.31
CA ARG A 340 12.95 -33.84 3.62
C ARG A 340 12.17 -33.08 4.70
N LYS A 341 11.78 -33.77 5.77
CA LYS A 341 10.99 -33.20 6.89
C LYS A 341 11.68 -32.03 7.60
N ASP A 342 13.00 -32.02 7.63
CA ASP A 342 13.85 -31.01 8.26
C ASP A 342 14.26 -29.87 7.32
N ALA A 343 13.71 -29.81 6.10
CA ALA A 343 14.07 -28.84 5.07
C ALA A 343 14.02 -27.37 5.53
N GLU A 344 13.11 -26.98 6.43
CA GLU A 344 13.09 -25.59 6.91
C GLU A 344 14.20 -25.25 7.89
N LYS A 345 14.68 -26.21 8.68
CA LYS A 345 15.88 -26.01 9.52
C LYS A 345 17.12 -25.85 8.65
N ILE A 346 17.22 -26.64 7.59
CA ILE A 346 18.31 -26.56 6.61
C ILE A 346 18.23 -25.23 5.85
N LYS A 347 17.03 -24.78 5.45
CA LYS A 347 16.83 -23.49 4.77
C LYS A 347 17.37 -22.32 5.59
N ALA A 348 17.12 -22.30 6.89
CA ALA A 348 17.61 -21.22 7.76
C ALA A 348 19.14 -21.16 7.80
N ARG A 349 19.82 -22.31 7.75
CA ARG A 349 21.29 -22.39 7.71
C ARG A 349 21.88 -22.00 6.35
N LEU A 350 21.13 -22.22 5.28
CA LEU A 350 21.55 -21.91 3.90
C LEU A 350 21.10 -20.51 3.44
N ALA A 351 20.51 -19.70 4.32
CA ALA A 351 19.95 -18.39 3.95
C ALA A 351 21.01 -17.44 3.38
N GLU A 352 22.26 -17.55 3.86
CA GLU A 352 23.42 -16.78 3.40
C GLU A 352 23.96 -17.25 2.03
N GLU A 353 23.61 -18.47 1.58
CA GLU A 353 24.05 -19.04 0.31
C GLU A 353 23.03 -18.84 -0.84
N ASN A 354 22.08 -17.91 -0.68
CA ASN A 354 21.05 -17.66 -1.70
C ASN A 354 21.67 -17.02 -2.95
N GLY A 355 21.79 -17.79 -4.03
CA GLY A 355 22.47 -17.35 -5.27
C GLY A 355 21.62 -16.53 -6.24
N ILE A 356 20.53 -15.91 -5.77
CA ILE A 356 19.60 -15.10 -6.58
C ILE A 356 19.13 -13.89 -5.77
N ASP A 357 19.00 -12.74 -6.45
CA ASP A 357 18.41 -11.52 -5.90
C ASP A 357 16.87 -11.61 -5.74
N GLY A 358 16.37 -10.92 -4.71
CA GLY A 358 14.95 -10.84 -4.37
C GLY A 358 14.46 -11.88 -3.34
N PRO A 359 13.14 -11.94 -3.11
CA PRO A 359 12.58 -12.60 -1.93
C PRO A 359 12.52 -14.13 -2.02
N GLN A 360 12.86 -14.69 -3.19
CA GLN A 360 12.77 -16.11 -3.45
C GLN A 360 14.09 -16.81 -3.10
N PHE A 361 14.00 -17.83 -2.26
CA PHE A 361 15.12 -18.75 -2.05
C PHE A 361 15.26 -19.72 -3.23
N PHE A 362 16.41 -19.71 -3.91
CA PHE A 362 16.72 -20.63 -4.99
C PHE A 362 18.18 -21.11 -4.93
N MET A 363 18.36 -22.43 -5.11
CA MET A 363 19.67 -23.07 -5.14
C MET A 363 19.67 -24.17 -6.21
N LYS A 364 20.71 -24.21 -7.07
CA LYS A 364 20.79 -25.19 -8.17
C LYS A 364 20.93 -26.64 -7.66
N LYS A 365 21.75 -26.85 -6.63
CA LYS A 365 21.93 -28.15 -5.95
C LYS A 365 21.34 -28.04 -4.55
N ASP A 366 20.02 -28.15 -4.44
CA ASP A 366 19.31 -27.98 -3.17
C ASP A 366 19.41 -29.26 -2.30
N PRO A 367 20.15 -29.23 -1.18
CA PRO A 367 20.37 -30.42 -0.33
C PRO A 367 19.11 -30.85 0.43
N ARG A 368 18.04 -30.05 0.38
CA ARG A 368 16.76 -30.36 1.04
C ARG A 368 15.91 -31.35 0.25
N LEU A 369 16.23 -31.60 -1.01
CA LEU A 369 15.48 -32.49 -1.89
C LEU A 369 15.75 -33.97 -1.58
N THR A 370 14.71 -34.81 -1.63
CA THR A 370 14.90 -36.27 -1.67
C THR A 370 15.25 -36.73 -3.09
N ARG A 371 15.67 -37.98 -3.31
CA ARG A 371 15.98 -38.50 -4.65
C ARG A 371 14.72 -38.55 -5.52
N VAL A 372 13.60 -39.05 -4.97
CA VAL A 372 12.29 -39.01 -5.64
C VAL A 372 11.87 -37.56 -5.84
N GLY A 373 12.03 -36.71 -4.83
CA GLY A 373 11.68 -35.29 -4.89
C GLY A 373 12.42 -34.50 -5.98
N ALA A 374 13.69 -34.82 -6.21
CA ALA A 374 14.48 -34.25 -7.30
C ALA A 374 13.92 -34.64 -8.68
N ILE A 375 13.50 -35.90 -8.86
CA ILE A 375 12.84 -36.37 -10.08
C ILE A 375 11.50 -35.67 -10.27
N LEU A 376 10.67 -35.62 -9.21
CA LEU A 376 9.36 -34.98 -9.25
C LEU A 376 9.47 -33.51 -9.67
N ARG A 377 10.38 -32.72 -9.06
CA ARG A 377 10.60 -31.32 -9.44
C ARG A 377 11.17 -31.15 -10.84
N LYS A 378 12.09 -32.04 -11.25
CA LYS A 378 12.68 -32.02 -12.61
C LYS A 378 11.62 -32.25 -13.67
N LYS A 379 10.61 -33.08 -13.38
CA LYS A 379 9.48 -33.41 -14.27
C LYS A 379 8.21 -32.61 -13.96
N GLN A 380 8.26 -31.70 -12.99
CA GLN A 380 7.11 -30.93 -12.46
C GLN A 380 5.92 -31.76 -11.99
N LEU A 381 6.16 -33.02 -11.66
CA LEU A 381 5.13 -33.91 -11.14
C LEU A 381 4.73 -33.54 -9.72
N ASP A 382 5.60 -32.84 -8.97
CA ASP A 382 5.26 -32.39 -7.61
C ASP A 382 4.16 -31.34 -7.56
N GLU A 383 3.88 -30.68 -8.68
CA GLU A 383 2.88 -29.62 -8.79
C GLU A 383 1.50 -30.10 -9.28
N LEU A 384 1.35 -31.37 -9.65
CA LEU A 384 0.07 -31.94 -10.09
C LEU A 384 -1.09 -31.70 -9.09
N PRO A 385 -0.89 -31.76 -7.76
CA PRO A 385 -1.98 -31.48 -6.81
C PRO A 385 -2.52 -30.04 -6.88
N GLN A 386 -1.82 -29.10 -7.52
CA GLN A 386 -2.32 -27.72 -7.70
C GLN A 386 -3.57 -27.66 -8.59
N PHE A 387 -3.85 -28.66 -9.43
CA PHE A 387 -5.11 -28.70 -10.18
C PHE A 387 -6.33 -28.77 -9.25
N PHE A 388 -6.22 -29.39 -8.07
CA PHE A 388 -7.28 -29.32 -7.05
C PHE A 388 -7.47 -27.89 -6.53
N ASN A 389 -6.41 -27.08 -6.42
CA ASN A 389 -6.54 -25.67 -6.06
C ASN A 389 -7.27 -24.85 -7.13
N VAL A 390 -7.17 -25.24 -8.41
CA VAL A 390 -7.95 -24.64 -9.49
C VAL A 390 -9.43 -24.98 -9.34
N LEU A 391 -9.77 -26.25 -9.08
CA LEU A 391 -11.16 -26.65 -8.81
C LEU A 391 -11.76 -25.89 -7.62
N LEU A 392 -11.02 -25.79 -6.51
CA LEU A 392 -11.41 -25.04 -5.30
C LEU A 392 -11.49 -23.51 -5.51
N GLY A 393 -11.02 -23.00 -6.65
CA GLY A 393 -11.10 -21.59 -6.99
C GLY A 393 -10.04 -20.70 -6.35
N HIS A 394 -9.04 -21.31 -5.73
CA HIS A 394 -7.86 -20.62 -5.19
C HIS A 394 -6.88 -20.22 -6.30
N MET A 395 -6.80 -21.03 -7.36
CA MET A 395 -5.88 -20.85 -8.48
C MET A 395 -6.61 -20.84 -9.84
N SER A 396 -5.85 -20.49 -10.87
CA SER A 396 -6.18 -20.48 -12.28
C SER A 396 -5.16 -21.36 -13.03
N ILE A 397 -5.45 -21.79 -14.27
CA ILE A 397 -4.45 -22.51 -15.08
C ILE A 397 -3.29 -21.58 -15.44
N VAL A 398 -3.62 -20.38 -15.92
CA VAL A 398 -2.66 -19.33 -16.28
C VAL A 398 -2.82 -18.14 -15.33
N GLY A 399 -1.72 -17.60 -14.84
CA GLY A 399 -1.71 -16.46 -13.91
C GLY A 399 -0.33 -16.17 -13.31
N PRO A 400 -0.21 -15.11 -12.49
CA PRO A 400 1.00 -14.86 -11.70
C PRO A 400 1.32 -16.03 -10.78
N ARG A 401 2.58 -16.26 -10.44
CA ARG A 401 2.94 -17.37 -9.53
C ARG A 401 2.29 -17.20 -8.16
N PRO A 402 1.78 -18.27 -7.51
CA PRO A 402 1.35 -18.17 -6.12
C PRO A 402 2.57 -17.90 -5.22
N SER A 403 2.57 -16.76 -4.52
CA SER A 403 3.65 -16.35 -3.61
C SER A 403 3.17 -16.28 -2.15
N PRO A 404 4.06 -16.50 -1.16
CA PRO A 404 3.74 -16.32 0.26
C PRO A 404 3.67 -14.83 0.58
N TYR A 405 2.97 -14.51 1.66
CA TYR A 405 2.81 -13.13 2.15
C TYR A 405 4.13 -12.35 2.22
N LYS A 406 5.20 -12.98 2.75
CA LYS A 406 6.50 -12.33 2.92
C LYS A 406 7.11 -11.89 1.58
N GLU A 407 7.03 -12.71 0.53
CA GLU A 407 7.58 -12.36 -0.79
C GLU A 407 6.82 -11.18 -1.42
N ASN A 408 5.55 -11.01 -1.09
CA ASN A 408 4.70 -9.95 -1.64
C ASN A 408 4.88 -8.59 -0.96
N GLN A 409 5.61 -8.50 0.17
CA GLN A 409 5.79 -7.21 0.87
C GLN A 409 6.84 -6.31 0.21
N PHE A 410 7.65 -6.83 -0.71
CA PHE A 410 8.80 -6.12 -1.28
C PHE A 410 8.41 -4.98 -2.23
N CYS A 411 7.24 -5.04 -2.86
CA CYS A 411 6.74 -3.99 -3.75
C CYS A 411 5.19 -3.92 -3.66
N PRO A 412 4.62 -2.97 -2.89
CA PRO A 412 3.17 -2.86 -2.71
C PRO A 412 2.37 -2.66 -4.00
N PRO A 413 2.76 -1.80 -4.96
CA PRO A 413 2.02 -1.65 -6.23
C PRO A 413 1.98 -2.94 -7.06
N TRP A 414 3.12 -3.64 -7.15
CA TRP A 414 3.20 -4.95 -7.80
C TRP A 414 2.33 -6.00 -7.11
N ARG A 415 2.30 -5.99 -5.77
CA ARG A 415 1.44 -6.86 -4.96
C ARG A 415 -0.04 -6.65 -5.28
N GLU A 416 -0.50 -5.40 -5.32
CA GLU A 416 -1.90 -5.12 -5.64
C GLU A 416 -2.27 -5.58 -7.04
N ALA A 417 -1.42 -5.31 -8.03
CA ALA A 417 -1.63 -5.72 -9.40
C ALA A 417 -1.72 -7.25 -9.56
N ARG A 418 -0.76 -8.00 -9.01
CA ARG A 418 -0.74 -9.47 -9.13
C ARG A 418 -1.84 -10.16 -8.31
N LEU A 419 -2.24 -9.59 -7.17
CA LEU A 419 -3.33 -10.11 -6.34
C LEU A 419 -4.72 -9.65 -6.80
N SER A 420 -4.81 -8.86 -7.88
CA SER A 420 -6.07 -8.56 -8.56
C SER A 420 -6.63 -9.76 -9.34
N VAL A 421 -5.79 -10.74 -9.66
CA VAL A 421 -6.12 -11.95 -10.41
C VAL A 421 -5.79 -13.22 -9.62
N ARG A 422 -6.37 -14.36 -10.01
CA ARG A 422 -6.01 -15.65 -9.40
C ARG A 422 -4.59 -16.02 -9.82
N PRO A 423 -3.75 -16.51 -8.90
CA PRO A 423 -2.45 -17.04 -9.28
C PRO A 423 -2.60 -18.29 -10.18
N GLY A 424 -1.65 -18.48 -11.08
CA GLY A 424 -1.60 -19.53 -12.08
C GLY A 424 -0.79 -20.75 -11.66
N ILE A 425 -1.11 -21.91 -12.24
CA ILE A 425 -0.19 -23.06 -12.28
C ILE A 425 1.00 -22.73 -13.20
N THR A 426 0.69 -22.18 -14.39
CA THR A 426 1.67 -21.58 -15.29
C THR A 426 1.44 -20.07 -15.41
N GLY A 427 2.41 -19.34 -15.97
CA GLY A 427 2.37 -17.89 -16.10
C GLY A 427 3.51 -17.37 -16.94
N LEU A 428 3.36 -16.14 -17.42
CA LEU A 428 4.33 -15.49 -18.31
C LEU A 428 5.75 -15.47 -17.71
N TRP A 429 5.85 -15.13 -16.41
CA TRP A 429 7.13 -15.10 -15.71
C TRP A 429 7.83 -16.48 -15.72
N GLN A 430 7.10 -17.60 -15.65
CA GLN A 430 7.70 -18.96 -15.64
C GLN A 430 8.38 -19.29 -16.95
N ILE A 431 7.91 -18.69 -18.05
CA ILE A 431 8.37 -18.95 -19.40
C ILE A 431 9.49 -17.98 -19.78
N LYS A 432 9.34 -16.71 -19.41
CA LYS A 432 10.19 -15.60 -19.90
C LYS A 432 11.39 -15.30 -19.01
N ARG A 433 11.33 -15.59 -17.71
CA ARG A 433 12.38 -15.24 -16.75
C ARG A 433 13.71 -15.93 -17.08
N THR A 434 14.80 -15.16 -17.08
CA THR A 434 16.12 -15.61 -17.47
C THR A 434 16.96 -16.17 -16.32
N ARG A 435 16.69 -15.74 -15.06
CA ARG A 435 17.46 -16.12 -13.86
C ARG A 435 18.94 -15.75 -13.91
N ARG A 436 19.26 -14.58 -14.48
CA ARG A 436 20.63 -14.08 -14.63
C ARG A 436 20.79 -12.74 -13.89
N GLY A 437 21.88 -12.61 -13.13
CA GLY A 437 22.32 -11.36 -12.51
C GLY A 437 21.33 -10.74 -11.51
N ASP A 438 21.49 -9.44 -11.28
CA ASP A 438 20.76 -8.64 -10.28
C ASP A 438 19.39 -8.13 -10.78
N THR A 439 18.87 -8.66 -11.89
CA THR A 439 17.59 -8.23 -12.49
C THR A 439 16.47 -9.25 -12.36
N ASP A 440 16.73 -10.39 -11.70
CA ASP A 440 15.80 -11.54 -11.65
C ASP A 440 14.47 -11.20 -10.96
N PHE A 441 14.48 -10.30 -9.97
CA PHE A 441 13.26 -9.82 -9.32
C PHE A 441 12.51 -8.80 -10.17
N GLN A 442 13.23 -7.91 -10.88
CA GLN A 442 12.62 -6.92 -11.77
C GLN A 442 11.93 -7.58 -12.97
N GLU A 443 12.55 -8.62 -13.56
CA GLU A 443 11.90 -9.44 -14.59
C GLU A 443 10.60 -10.06 -14.08
N TRP A 444 10.61 -10.55 -12.84
CA TRP A 444 9.42 -11.13 -12.22
C TRP A 444 8.30 -10.09 -12.09
N ILE A 445 8.60 -8.91 -11.54
CA ILE A 445 7.64 -7.81 -11.44
C ILE A 445 7.07 -7.48 -12.82
N ASN A 446 7.95 -7.28 -13.82
CA ASN A 446 7.56 -6.90 -15.16
C ASN A 446 6.62 -7.92 -15.82
N TYR A 447 6.93 -9.22 -15.75
CA TYR A 447 6.10 -10.25 -16.38
C TYR A 447 4.79 -10.53 -15.64
N ASP A 448 4.74 -10.36 -14.30
CA ASP A 448 3.48 -10.41 -13.56
C ASP A 448 2.58 -9.22 -14.00
N LEU A 449 3.14 -8.01 -14.13
CA LEU A 449 2.41 -6.82 -14.57
C LEU A 449 1.98 -6.89 -16.05
N GLU A 450 2.83 -7.40 -16.94
CA GLU A 450 2.49 -7.61 -18.35
C GLU A 450 1.32 -8.60 -18.50
N TYR A 451 1.33 -9.69 -17.73
CA TYR A 451 0.24 -10.64 -17.74
C TYR A 451 -1.07 -10.00 -17.27
N VAL A 452 -1.05 -9.29 -16.13
CA VAL A 452 -2.25 -8.63 -15.58
C VAL A 452 -2.83 -7.61 -16.57
N ARG A 453 -1.97 -6.87 -17.29
CA ARG A 453 -2.41 -5.89 -18.29
C ARG A 453 -3.03 -6.54 -19.53
N ASN A 454 -2.47 -7.65 -20.01
CA ASN A 454 -2.82 -8.23 -21.32
C ASN A 454 -3.66 -9.51 -21.24
N MET A 455 -4.13 -9.90 -20.04
CA MET A 455 -4.85 -11.16 -19.84
C MET A 455 -6.07 -11.26 -20.77
N SER A 456 -6.10 -12.33 -21.54
CA SER A 456 -7.20 -12.69 -22.42
C SER A 456 -7.12 -14.20 -22.67
N LEU A 457 -8.21 -14.82 -23.12
CA LEU A 457 -8.22 -16.26 -23.35
C LEU A 457 -7.17 -16.65 -24.43
N GLY A 458 -7.03 -15.83 -25.48
CA GLY A 458 -6.00 -16.04 -26.50
C GLY A 458 -4.57 -15.91 -25.95
N TYR A 459 -4.34 -14.94 -25.06
CA TYR A 459 -3.04 -14.78 -24.41
C TYR A 459 -2.74 -15.93 -23.44
N ASP A 460 -3.75 -16.42 -22.70
CA ASP A 460 -3.63 -17.60 -21.85
C ASP A 460 -3.27 -18.85 -22.67
N LEU A 461 -3.94 -19.09 -23.80
CA LEU A 461 -3.63 -20.19 -24.71
C LEU A 461 -2.20 -20.09 -25.27
N LYS A 462 -1.75 -18.87 -25.62
CA LYS A 462 -0.37 -18.62 -26.05
C LYS A 462 0.64 -18.99 -24.95
N ILE A 463 0.39 -18.58 -23.71
CA ILE A 463 1.25 -18.91 -22.55
C ILE A 463 1.25 -20.43 -22.32
N MET A 464 0.09 -21.09 -22.40
CA MET A 464 0.01 -22.56 -22.28
C MET A 464 0.82 -23.27 -23.36
N PHE A 465 0.70 -22.85 -24.62
CA PHE A 465 1.49 -23.43 -25.71
C PHE A 465 3.00 -23.22 -25.52
N GLN A 466 3.41 -22.00 -25.15
CA GLN A 466 4.81 -21.71 -24.85
C GLN A 466 5.33 -22.52 -23.64
N THR A 467 4.48 -22.77 -22.65
CA THR A 467 4.79 -23.64 -21.51
C THR A 467 5.10 -25.06 -22.00
N ILE A 468 4.22 -25.63 -22.82
CA ILE A 468 4.39 -26.98 -23.39
C ILE A 468 5.64 -27.05 -24.26
N ALA A 469 5.86 -26.07 -25.13
CA ALA A 469 7.03 -26.00 -26.02
C ALA A 469 8.35 -25.90 -25.24
N MET A 470 8.38 -25.11 -24.16
CA MET A 470 9.56 -25.01 -23.28
C MET A 470 9.89 -26.37 -22.64
N PHE A 471 8.88 -27.14 -22.21
CA PHE A 471 9.10 -28.47 -21.65
C PHE A 471 9.51 -29.50 -22.71
N ALA A 472 8.87 -29.48 -23.88
CA ALA A 472 9.22 -30.34 -25.00
C ALA A 472 10.67 -30.07 -25.49
N GLY A 473 11.05 -28.80 -25.65
CA GLY A 473 12.41 -28.41 -26.04
C GLY A 473 13.47 -28.79 -25.01
N ARG A 474 13.16 -28.70 -23.71
CA ARG A 474 14.03 -29.21 -22.63
C ARG A 474 14.18 -30.73 -22.61
N MET A 475 13.22 -31.46 -23.16
CA MET A 475 13.31 -32.92 -23.36
C MET A 475 14.10 -33.25 -24.63
N ALA A 476 13.88 -32.53 -25.74
CA ALA A 476 14.57 -32.74 -27.01
C ALA A 476 16.08 -32.39 -26.94
N GLY A 477 16.45 -31.27 -26.33
CA GLY A 477 17.86 -30.89 -26.12
C GLY A 477 18.64 -31.80 -25.16
N LYS A 478 17.98 -32.79 -24.55
CA LYS A 478 18.59 -33.83 -23.70
C LYS A 478 18.52 -35.23 -24.30
N ALA A 479 17.78 -35.42 -25.39
CA ALA A 479 17.84 -36.66 -26.16
C ALA A 479 19.08 -36.70 -27.10
N PHE A 480 19.76 -35.55 -27.26
CA PHE A 480 20.95 -35.37 -28.09
C PHE A 480 22.19 -34.89 -27.28
N ALA A 481 22.18 -35.06 -25.95
CA ALA A 481 23.29 -34.67 -25.07
C ALA A 481 23.69 -35.81 -24.15
#